data_AF-A0A1Y1ZEW6-F1
#
_entry.id   AF-A0A1Y1ZEW6-F1
#
_cell.length_a   1.000
_cell.length_b   1.000
_cell.length_c   1.000
_cell.angle_alpha   90.00
_cell.angle_beta   90.00
_cell.angle_gamma   90.00
#
_symmetry.space_group_name_H-M   'P 1'
#
loop_
_entity.id
_entity.type
_entity.pdbx_description
1 polymer ?
#
loop_
_entity_poly.entity_id
_entity_poly.type
_entity_poly.pdbx_seq_one_letter_code
_entity_poly.pdbx_strand_id
1 'polypeptide(L)'
;MFYVFSLSQITIPLYESYKVSKKINNLELTKKGLLKVFQNDILYKEFFEYAVKKRSVEYAIFHIEYLEFKNIFKINKDFIDELSGSRILAPGPEPSNAKDKKMVQLFEEIYKKADDIYTKYFNKESELELNLPAKMVKKVNNRLYDYNIYYNRYIVNGTEGHEIDIKQINCETIFDEVHGEALDSLFLNVYSSFAKDKKKTYGFNANSKVARSNSILNSSSNRNSALSPNSPLDPNFNIDSTFSMEVTSP
;
A
#
# COMPACT_ATOMS: atom_id res chain seq x y z
N MET A 1 -18.25 -48.51 -14.76
CA MET A 1 -18.16 -47.10 -15.20
C MET A 1 -18.09 -46.14 -13.99
N PHE A 2 -17.22 -46.42 -13.00
CA PHE A 2 -17.10 -45.63 -11.76
C PHE A 2 -15.67 -45.07 -11.53
N TYR A 3 -14.66 -45.57 -12.24
CA TYR A 3 -13.26 -45.15 -12.08
C TYR A 3 -12.93 -43.79 -12.70
N VAL A 4 -13.70 -43.33 -13.70
CA VAL A 4 -13.45 -42.04 -14.37
C VAL A 4 -13.84 -40.87 -13.46
N PHE A 5 -14.84 -41.05 -12.59
CA PHE A 5 -15.29 -40.03 -11.64
C PHE A 5 -14.34 -39.87 -10.44
N SER A 6 -13.70 -40.94 -9.96
CA SER A 6 -12.75 -40.84 -8.86
C SER A 6 -11.41 -40.24 -9.30
N LEU A 7 -10.96 -40.54 -10.52
CA LEU A 7 -9.74 -39.95 -11.09
C LEU A 7 -9.87 -38.45 -11.27
N SER A 8 -10.98 -37.92 -11.79
CA SER A 8 -11.17 -36.47 -11.93
C SER A 8 -11.23 -35.75 -10.58
N GLN A 9 -11.93 -36.33 -9.60
CA GLN A 9 -12.05 -35.76 -8.25
C GLN A 9 -10.71 -35.69 -7.49
N ILE A 10 -9.74 -36.56 -7.80
CA ILE A 10 -8.41 -36.55 -7.16
C ILE A 10 -7.41 -35.74 -7.98
N THR A 11 -7.44 -35.85 -9.31
CA THR A 11 -6.47 -35.21 -10.20
C THR A 11 -6.69 -33.70 -10.36
N ILE A 12 -7.94 -33.22 -10.35
CA ILE A 12 -8.23 -31.79 -10.44
C ILE A 12 -7.64 -31.01 -9.25
N PRO A 13 -7.88 -31.40 -7.98
CA PRO A 13 -7.27 -30.73 -6.82
C PRO A 13 -5.74 -30.81 -6.82
N LEU A 14 -5.16 -31.94 -7.25
CA LEU A 14 -3.70 -32.10 -7.34
C LEU A 14 -3.09 -31.19 -8.42
N TYR A 15 -3.75 -31.08 -9.58
CA TYR A 15 -3.31 -30.19 -10.66
C TYR A 15 -3.44 -28.72 -10.25
N GLU A 16 -4.54 -28.34 -9.59
CA GLU A 16 -4.71 -26.99 -9.04
C GLU A 16 -3.65 -26.67 -7.98
N SER A 17 -3.39 -27.61 -7.07
CA SER A 17 -2.33 -27.48 -6.06
C SER A 17 -0.93 -27.35 -6.70
N TYR A 18 -0.64 -28.15 -7.73
CA TYR A 18 0.61 -28.06 -8.48
C TYR A 18 0.75 -26.72 -9.23
N LYS A 19 -0.33 -26.24 -9.85
CA LYS A 19 -0.38 -24.95 -10.55
C LYS A 19 -0.17 -23.78 -9.58
N VAL A 20 -0.74 -23.84 -8.38
CA VAL A 20 -0.53 -22.86 -7.30
C VAL A 20 0.93 -22.92 -6.81
N SER A 21 1.47 -24.10 -6.57
CA SER A 21 2.88 -24.30 -6.17
C SER A 21 3.86 -23.72 -7.19
N LYS A 22 3.65 -23.95 -8.49
CA LYS A 22 4.49 -23.37 -9.55
C LYS A 22 4.39 -21.83 -9.62
N LYS A 23 3.22 -21.25 -9.34
CA LYS A 23 3.05 -19.79 -9.28
C LYS A 23 3.76 -19.18 -8.06
N ILE A 24 3.78 -19.89 -6.93
CA ILE A 24 4.49 -19.50 -5.70
C ILE A 24 6.01 -19.59 -5.87
N ASN A 25 6.51 -20.53 -6.68
CA ASN A 25 7.94 -20.66 -6.99
C ASN A 25 8.54 -19.43 -7.69
N ASN A 26 7.71 -18.59 -8.30
CA ASN A 26 8.13 -17.34 -8.95
C ASN A 26 7.98 -16.09 -8.06
N LEU A 27 7.76 -16.25 -6.76
CA LEU A 27 7.82 -15.15 -5.78
C LEU A 27 9.29 -14.74 -5.58
N GLU A 28 9.75 -13.84 -6.44
CA GLU A 28 11.05 -13.18 -6.31
C GLU A 28 11.01 -12.21 -5.13
N LEU A 29 12.09 -12.13 -4.35
CA LEU A 29 12.20 -11.18 -3.23
C LEU A 29 12.52 -9.76 -3.75
N THR A 30 11.64 -9.25 -4.61
CA THR A 30 11.77 -7.97 -5.31
C THR A 30 10.43 -7.24 -5.30
N LYS A 31 10.42 -5.91 -5.50
CA LYS A 31 9.17 -5.14 -5.66
C LYS A 31 8.31 -5.67 -6.82
N LYS A 32 8.94 -6.18 -7.88
CA LYS A 32 8.24 -6.87 -8.99
C LYS A 32 7.51 -8.12 -8.51
N GLY A 33 8.09 -8.87 -7.57
CA GLY A 33 7.44 -10.00 -6.92
C GLY A 33 6.19 -9.61 -6.13
N LEU A 34 6.22 -8.47 -5.41
CA LEU A 34 5.05 -7.91 -4.75
C LEU A 34 3.96 -7.54 -5.75
N LEU A 35 4.30 -6.88 -6.86
CA LEU A 35 3.31 -6.56 -7.90
C LEU A 35 2.66 -7.81 -8.52
N LYS A 36 3.40 -8.92 -8.67
CA LYS A 36 2.84 -10.20 -9.12
C LYS A 36 1.81 -10.78 -8.14
N VAL A 37 1.92 -10.46 -6.84
CA VAL A 37 0.92 -10.87 -5.84
C VAL A 37 -0.41 -10.17 -6.10
N PHE A 38 -0.39 -8.86 -6.32
CA PHE A 38 -1.60 -8.08 -6.64
C PHE A 38 -2.30 -8.51 -7.93
N GLN A 39 -1.57 -9.14 -8.87
CA GLN A 39 -2.12 -9.62 -10.14
C GLN A 39 -2.76 -11.02 -10.05
N ASN A 40 -2.71 -11.67 -8.89
CA ASN A 40 -3.18 -13.04 -8.73
C ASN A 40 -4.08 -13.17 -7.50
N ASP A 41 -5.38 -13.35 -7.72
CA ASP A 41 -6.41 -13.37 -6.68
C ASP A 41 -6.11 -14.30 -5.50
N ILE A 42 -5.56 -15.49 -5.78
CA ILE A 42 -5.23 -16.48 -4.74
C ILE A 42 -4.07 -15.96 -3.88
N LEU A 43 -2.99 -15.48 -4.53
CA LEU A 43 -1.83 -14.94 -3.81
C LEU A 43 -2.17 -13.66 -3.07
N TYR A 44 -2.97 -12.79 -3.69
CA TYR A 44 -3.45 -11.56 -3.09
C TYR A 44 -4.26 -11.83 -1.83
N LYS A 45 -5.20 -12.79 -1.86
CA LYS A 45 -5.99 -13.14 -0.67
C LYS A 45 -5.11 -13.60 0.49
N GLU A 46 -4.17 -14.50 0.21
CA GLU A 46 -3.24 -14.99 1.25
C GLU A 46 -2.32 -13.88 1.76
N PHE A 47 -1.83 -13.02 0.87
CA PHE A 47 -1.00 -11.87 1.23
C PHE A 47 -1.78 -10.84 2.05
N PHE A 48 -3.03 -10.59 1.70
CA PHE A 48 -3.91 -9.67 2.40
C PHE A 48 -4.16 -10.14 3.84
N GLU A 49 -4.49 -11.42 4.04
CA GLU A 49 -4.60 -12.01 5.38
C GLU A 49 -3.28 -11.90 6.17
N TYR A 50 -2.13 -12.04 5.49
CA TYR A 50 -0.83 -11.85 6.11
C TYR A 50 -0.56 -10.38 6.48
N ALA A 51 -0.96 -9.43 5.63
CA ALA A 51 -0.84 -7.99 5.88
C ALA A 51 -1.71 -7.54 7.06
N VAL A 52 -2.92 -8.08 7.20
CA VAL A 52 -3.79 -7.87 8.37
C VAL A 52 -3.09 -8.31 9.65
N LYS A 53 -2.51 -9.52 9.66
CA LYS A 53 -1.76 -10.03 10.82
C LYS A 53 -0.54 -9.17 11.17
N LYS A 54 0.05 -8.51 10.17
CA LYS A 54 1.19 -7.59 10.33
C LYS A 54 0.79 -6.14 10.60
N ARG A 55 -0.51 -5.83 10.67
CA ARG A 55 -1.04 -4.46 10.84
C ARG A 55 -0.48 -3.49 9.80
N SER A 56 -0.57 -3.89 8.53
CA SER A 56 -0.12 -3.08 7.39
C SER A 56 -1.04 -3.28 6.17
N VAL A 57 -2.32 -3.54 6.45
CA VAL A 57 -3.33 -3.84 5.41
C VAL A 57 -3.77 -2.56 4.68
N GLU A 58 -3.75 -1.43 5.37
CA GLU A 58 -4.08 -0.10 4.86
C GLU A 58 -3.28 0.24 3.60
N TYR A 59 -1.99 -0.09 3.55
CA TYR A 59 -1.16 0.11 2.36
C TYR A 59 -1.59 -0.75 1.16
N ALA A 60 -2.08 -1.97 1.43
CA ALA A 60 -2.55 -2.87 0.38
C ALA A 60 -3.90 -2.40 -0.19
N ILE A 61 -4.79 -1.92 0.66
CA ILE A 61 -6.08 -1.34 0.24
C ILE A 61 -5.82 -0.03 -0.53
N PHE A 62 -4.94 0.83 -0.01
CA PHE A 62 -4.54 2.07 -0.68
C PHE A 62 -3.96 1.81 -2.08
N HIS A 63 -3.14 0.76 -2.26
CA HIS A 63 -2.63 0.38 -3.57
C HIS A 63 -3.75 0.15 -4.59
N ILE A 64 -4.81 -0.57 -4.20
CA ILE A 64 -5.95 -0.86 -5.07
C ILE A 64 -6.72 0.43 -5.39
N GLU A 65 -7.05 1.23 -4.37
CA GLU A 65 -7.79 2.49 -4.58
C GLU A 65 -7.02 3.51 -5.42
N TYR A 66 -5.69 3.56 -5.27
CA TYR A 66 -4.82 4.37 -6.12
C TYR A 66 -4.85 3.89 -7.58
N LEU A 67 -4.82 2.58 -7.83
CA LEU A 67 -4.92 2.06 -9.19
C LEU A 67 -6.27 2.38 -9.83
N GLU A 68 -7.36 2.30 -9.07
CA GLU A 68 -8.69 2.74 -9.51
C GLU A 68 -8.68 4.23 -9.88
N PHE A 69 -8.08 5.09 -9.04
CA PHE A 69 -7.93 6.52 -9.32
C PHE A 69 -7.14 6.76 -10.61
N LYS A 70 -5.98 6.13 -10.80
CA LYS A 70 -5.20 6.22 -12.05
C LYS A 70 -5.97 5.69 -13.26
N ASN A 71 -6.86 4.71 -13.06
CA ASN A 71 -7.65 4.14 -14.14
C ASN A 71 -8.67 5.12 -14.71
N ILE A 72 -9.19 6.06 -13.91
CA ILE A 72 -10.09 7.13 -14.38
C ILE A 72 -9.39 7.95 -15.48
N PHE A 73 -8.14 8.37 -15.24
CA PHE A 73 -7.34 9.11 -16.22
C PHE A 73 -6.97 8.25 -17.42
N LYS A 74 -6.65 6.97 -17.21
CA LYS A 74 -6.30 6.05 -18.29
C LYS A 74 -7.46 5.82 -19.26
N ILE A 75 -8.68 5.63 -18.77
CA ILE A 75 -9.87 5.43 -19.59
C ILE A 75 -10.21 6.72 -20.37
N ASN A 76 -10.00 7.87 -19.74
CA ASN A 76 -10.35 9.18 -20.31
C ASN A 76 -9.17 9.88 -20.99
N LYS A 77 -8.07 9.16 -21.26
CA LYS A 77 -6.82 9.74 -21.75
C LYS A 77 -7.00 10.57 -23.01
N ASP A 78 -7.65 10.01 -24.03
CA ASP A 78 -7.85 10.69 -25.32
C ASP A 78 -8.63 12.00 -25.15
N PHE A 79 -9.60 12.02 -24.24
CA PHE A 79 -10.39 13.21 -23.93
C PHE A 79 -9.56 14.26 -23.17
N ILE A 80 -8.76 13.83 -22.18
CA ILE A 80 -7.87 14.73 -21.42
C ILE A 80 -6.77 15.31 -22.31
N ASP A 81 -6.24 14.52 -23.25
CA ASP A 81 -5.22 14.94 -24.22
C ASP A 81 -5.82 15.95 -25.22
N GLU A 82 -7.04 15.72 -25.72
CA GLU A 82 -7.80 16.68 -26.53
C GLU A 82 -8.02 18.00 -25.78
N LEU A 83 -8.40 17.90 -24.50
CA LEU A 83 -8.57 19.05 -23.65
C LEU A 83 -7.26 19.85 -23.50
N SER A 84 -6.15 19.16 -23.23
CA SER A 84 -4.84 19.80 -23.06
C SER A 84 -4.33 20.53 -24.32
N GLY A 85 -4.78 20.11 -25.50
CA GLY A 85 -4.41 20.70 -26.79
C GLY A 85 -5.28 21.88 -27.24
N SER A 86 -6.35 22.21 -26.51
CA SER A 86 -7.33 23.23 -26.90
C SER A 86 -7.46 24.33 -25.84
N ARG A 87 -7.88 25.53 -26.27
CA ARG A 87 -8.34 26.55 -25.32
C ARG A 87 -9.69 26.12 -24.77
N ILE A 88 -9.73 25.79 -23.49
CA ILE A 88 -10.95 25.34 -22.82
C ILE A 88 -11.56 26.50 -22.09
N LEU A 89 -12.87 26.64 -22.28
CA LEU A 89 -13.68 27.59 -21.57
C LEU A 89 -14.44 26.88 -20.47
N ALA A 90 -14.70 27.61 -19.39
CA ALA A 90 -15.47 27.12 -18.28
C ALA A 90 -16.88 26.76 -18.75
N PRO A 91 -17.38 25.55 -18.38
CA PRO A 91 -18.63 25.01 -18.88
C PRO A 91 -19.88 25.76 -18.36
N GLY A 92 -19.71 26.61 -17.36
CA GLY A 92 -20.83 27.22 -16.63
C GLY A 92 -21.55 26.23 -15.69
N PRO A 93 -22.48 26.71 -14.86
CA PRO A 93 -23.23 25.86 -13.93
C PRO A 93 -24.21 24.91 -14.65
N GLU A 94 -24.65 25.26 -15.86
CA GLU A 94 -25.55 24.45 -16.68
C GLU A 94 -24.95 24.26 -18.09
N PRO A 95 -24.01 23.30 -18.26
CA PRO A 95 -23.37 23.07 -19.55
C PRO A 95 -24.39 22.67 -20.61
N SER A 96 -24.42 23.42 -21.72
CA SER A 96 -25.36 23.20 -22.82
C SER A 96 -24.86 22.13 -23.81
N ASN A 97 -23.56 22.10 -24.08
CA ASN A 97 -22.96 21.20 -25.06
C ASN A 97 -22.53 19.84 -24.44
N ALA A 98 -22.43 18.80 -25.26
CA ALA A 98 -22.10 17.45 -24.80
C ALA A 98 -20.66 17.31 -24.27
N LYS A 99 -19.73 18.11 -24.80
CA LYS A 99 -18.31 18.10 -24.43
C LYS A 99 -18.13 18.63 -23.00
N ASP A 100 -18.78 19.74 -22.68
CA ASP A 100 -18.77 20.39 -21.39
C ASP A 100 -19.48 19.55 -20.33
N LYS A 101 -20.61 18.92 -20.68
CA LYS A 101 -21.26 17.93 -19.80
C LYS A 101 -20.30 16.79 -19.44
N LYS A 102 -19.60 16.24 -20.43
CA LYS A 102 -18.61 15.18 -20.21
C LYS A 102 -17.43 15.67 -19.37
N MET A 103 -16.97 16.89 -19.59
CA MET A 103 -15.91 17.53 -18.80
C MET A 103 -16.31 17.64 -17.32
N VAL A 104 -17.48 18.21 -17.03
CA VAL A 104 -17.98 18.35 -15.65
C VAL A 104 -18.11 16.98 -14.98
N GLN A 105 -18.72 16.01 -15.65
CA GLN A 105 -18.86 14.64 -15.11
C GLN A 105 -17.52 13.99 -14.77
N LEU A 106 -16.54 14.09 -15.67
CA LEU A 106 -15.22 13.50 -15.47
C LEU A 106 -14.49 14.15 -14.27
N PHE A 107 -14.47 15.48 -14.21
CA PHE A 107 -13.78 16.17 -13.12
C PHE A 107 -14.50 16.03 -11.78
N GLU A 108 -15.83 15.87 -11.78
CA GLU A 108 -16.60 15.51 -10.60
C GLU A 108 -16.24 14.10 -10.09
N GLU A 109 -16.10 13.12 -10.99
CA GLU A 109 -15.66 11.75 -10.65
C GLU A 109 -14.24 11.77 -10.05
N ILE A 110 -13.31 12.48 -10.69
CA ILE A 110 -11.94 12.66 -10.21
C ILE A 110 -11.92 13.34 -8.83
N TYR A 111 -12.70 14.41 -8.65
CA TYR A 111 -12.82 15.14 -7.39
C TYR A 111 -13.28 14.21 -6.26
N LYS A 112 -14.39 13.49 -6.46
CA LYS A 112 -14.93 12.56 -5.45
C LYS A 112 -13.92 11.48 -5.09
N LYS A 113 -13.28 10.86 -6.08
CA LYS A 113 -12.30 9.79 -5.81
C LYS A 113 -11.05 10.32 -5.09
N ALA A 114 -10.57 11.52 -5.43
CA ALA A 114 -9.44 12.13 -4.75
C ALA A 114 -9.78 12.49 -3.28
N ASP A 115 -10.97 13.04 -3.04
CA ASP A 115 -11.46 13.37 -1.71
C ASP A 115 -11.67 12.12 -0.83
N ASP A 116 -12.23 11.05 -1.41
CA ASP A 116 -12.39 9.75 -0.75
C ASP A 116 -11.04 9.18 -0.30
N ILE A 117 -10.04 9.18 -1.20
CA ILE A 117 -8.69 8.71 -0.88
C ILE A 117 -8.08 9.59 0.22
N TYR A 118 -8.22 10.91 0.11
CA TYR A 118 -7.67 11.82 1.11
C TYR A 118 -8.27 11.57 2.50
N THR A 119 -9.60 11.51 2.58
CA THR A 119 -10.34 11.32 3.83
C THR A 119 -10.03 9.97 4.47
N LYS A 120 -9.90 8.90 3.68
CA LYS A 120 -9.59 7.57 4.21
C LYS A 120 -8.15 7.41 4.69
N TYR A 121 -7.17 8.00 4.00
CA TYR A 121 -5.76 7.62 4.21
C TYR A 121 -4.90 8.73 4.84
N PHE A 122 -5.38 9.97 4.88
CA PHE A 122 -4.64 11.13 5.39
C PHE A 122 -5.32 11.81 6.58
N ASN A 123 -6.57 11.46 6.89
CA ASN A 123 -7.24 11.95 8.09
C ASN A 123 -6.72 11.18 9.32
N LYS A 124 -6.31 11.92 10.36
CA LYS A 124 -5.81 11.38 11.64
C LYS A 124 -6.82 10.56 12.42
N GLU A 125 -8.10 10.79 12.15
CA GLU A 125 -9.21 10.07 12.78
C GLU A 125 -9.60 8.81 12.00
N SER A 126 -8.98 8.56 10.84
CA SER A 126 -9.31 7.41 10.01
C SER A 126 -8.63 6.13 10.53
N GLU A 127 -9.40 5.04 10.58
CA GLU A 127 -8.88 3.70 10.87
C GLU A 127 -7.86 3.21 9.82
N LEU A 128 -7.86 3.81 8.63
CA LEU A 128 -6.97 3.49 7.52
C LEU A 128 -5.89 4.56 7.32
N GLU A 129 -5.64 5.44 8.30
CA GLU A 129 -4.55 6.42 8.21
C GLU A 129 -3.22 5.73 7.88
N LEU A 130 -2.56 6.21 6.82
CA LEU A 130 -1.25 5.72 6.44
C LEU A 130 -0.18 6.35 7.33
N ASN A 131 0.74 5.53 7.85
CA ASN A 131 1.90 6.03 8.59
C ASN A 131 2.96 6.61 7.64
N LEU A 132 2.74 7.86 7.22
CA LEU A 132 3.57 8.56 6.24
C LEU A 132 4.43 9.66 6.88
N PRO A 133 5.57 10.01 6.29
CA PRO A 133 6.34 11.19 6.71
C PRO A 133 5.51 12.47 6.61
N ALA A 134 5.56 13.31 7.65
CA ALA A 134 4.79 14.56 7.71
C ALA A 134 4.99 15.50 6.49
N LYS A 135 6.21 15.50 5.92
CA LYS A 135 6.52 16.26 4.70
C LYS A 135 5.68 15.80 3.50
N MET A 136 5.43 14.50 3.38
CA MET A 136 4.66 13.90 2.30
C MET A 136 3.17 14.22 2.46
N VAL A 137 2.64 14.07 3.67
CA VAL A 137 1.26 14.47 4.02
C VAL A 137 1.03 15.94 3.70
N LYS A 138 1.94 16.83 4.11
CA LYS A 138 1.85 18.27 3.82
C LYS A 138 1.86 18.55 2.31
N LYS A 139 2.67 17.83 1.54
CA LYS A 139 2.74 17.98 0.08
C LYS A 139 1.43 17.57 -0.60
N VAL A 140 0.83 16.46 -0.19
CA VAL A 140 -0.48 16.01 -0.69
C VAL A 140 -1.55 17.01 -0.32
N ASN A 141 -1.62 17.43 0.95
CA ASN A 141 -2.61 18.40 1.43
C ASN A 141 -2.57 19.71 0.64
N ASN A 142 -1.36 20.27 0.42
CA ASN A 142 -1.23 21.50 -0.36
C ASN A 142 -1.70 21.32 -1.82
N ARG A 143 -1.29 20.23 -2.48
CA ARG A 143 -1.69 19.95 -3.88
C ARG A 143 -3.20 19.74 -4.01
N LEU A 144 -3.80 19.01 -3.07
CA LEU A 144 -5.23 18.76 -3.08
C LEU A 144 -6.02 20.03 -2.76
N TYR A 145 -5.53 20.87 -1.86
CA TYR A 145 -6.12 22.18 -1.57
C TYR A 145 -6.12 23.08 -2.81
N ASP A 146 -4.97 23.19 -3.49
CA ASP A 146 -4.85 23.98 -4.73
C ASP A 146 -5.81 23.47 -5.81
N TYR A 147 -5.86 22.14 -6.00
CA TYR A 147 -6.80 21.49 -6.91
C TYR A 147 -8.26 21.78 -6.55
N ASN A 148 -8.65 21.62 -5.28
CA ASN A 148 -10.02 21.83 -4.81
C ASN A 148 -10.48 23.27 -5.01
N ILE A 149 -9.60 24.25 -4.76
CA ILE A 149 -9.90 25.66 -5.03
C ILE A 149 -10.13 25.85 -6.54
N TYR A 150 -9.24 25.32 -7.36
CA TYR A 150 -9.30 25.50 -8.81
C TYR A 150 -10.56 24.85 -9.39
N TYR A 151 -10.83 23.59 -9.03
CA TYR A 151 -12.04 22.86 -9.40
C TYR A 151 -13.31 23.61 -9.00
N ASN A 152 -13.43 24.03 -7.74
CA ASN A 152 -14.61 24.73 -7.27
C ASN A 152 -14.82 26.09 -7.97
N ARG A 153 -13.73 26.81 -8.26
CA ARG A 153 -13.81 28.12 -8.91
C ARG A 153 -14.21 28.02 -10.38
N TYR A 154 -13.67 27.07 -11.12
CA TYR A 154 -13.77 27.07 -12.59
C TYR A 154 -14.68 25.97 -13.17
N ILE A 155 -14.95 24.91 -12.42
CA ILE A 155 -15.87 23.83 -12.85
C ILE A 155 -17.23 23.97 -12.20
N VAL A 156 -17.25 24.06 -10.86
CA VAL A 156 -18.53 24.10 -10.11
C VAL A 156 -19.18 25.48 -10.19
N ASN A 157 -18.41 26.53 -9.88
CA ASN A 157 -18.89 27.92 -9.84
C ASN A 157 -18.38 28.76 -11.00
N GLY A 158 -17.84 28.12 -12.06
CA GLY A 158 -17.24 28.82 -13.18
C GLY A 158 -18.26 29.69 -13.91
N THR A 159 -17.91 30.95 -14.18
CA THR A 159 -18.66 31.76 -15.13
C THR A 159 -18.34 31.29 -16.55
N GLU A 160 -19.37 31.01 -17.34
CA GLU A 160 -19.23 30.51 -18.71
C GLU A 160 -18.29 31.40 -19.52
N GLY A 161 -17.39 30.78 -20.30
CA GLY A 161 -16.47 31.51 -21.18
C GLY A 161 -15.12 31.90 -20.55
N HIS A 162 -14.87 31.62 -19.27
CA HIS A 162 -13.54 31.82 -18.67
C HIS A 162 -12.54 30.73 -19.08
N GLU A 163 -11.33 31.11 -19.46
CA GLU A 163 -10.29 30.14 -19.83
C GLU A 163 -9.83 29.30 -18.63
N ILE A 164 -9.77 27.98 -18.83
CA ILE A 164 -9.33 26.99 -17.84
C ILE A 164 -7.91 26.52 -18.18
N ASP A 165 -7.04 26.55 -17.18
CA ASP A 165 -5.71 25.92 -17.23
C ASP A 165 -5.81 24.44 -16.84
N ILE A 166 -5.70 23.57 -17.84
CA ILE A 166 -5.79 22.12 -17.64
C ILE A 166 -4.71 21.57 -16.73
N LYS A 167 -3.56 22.24 -16.63
CA LYS A 167 -2.50 21.79 -15.74
C LYS A 167 -2.86 21.94 -14.27
N GLN A 168 -3.72 22.91 -13.93
CA GLN A 168 -4.14 23.14 -12.54
C GLN A 168 -5.29 22.23 -12.11
N ILE A 169 -6.12 21.78 -13.04
CA ILE A 169 -7.19 20.82 -12.76
C ILE A 169 -6.72 19.36 -12.88
N ASN A 170 -5.57 19.11 -13.51
CA ASN A 170 -5.02 17.76 -13.58
C ASN A 170 -4.33 17.38 -12.26
N CYS A 171 -5.01 16.55 -11.46
CA CYS A 171 -4.51 16.03 -10.19
C CYS A 171 -3.99 14.58 -10.24
N GLU A 172 -3.73 14.04 -11.44
CA GLU A 172 -3.38 12.62 -11.65
C GLU A 172 -2.17 12.14 -10.81
N THR A 173 -1.25 13.05 -10.49
CA THR A 173 0.03 12.74 -9.82
C THR A 173 0.06 13.12 -8.33
N ILE A 174 -1.08 13.50 -7.74
CA ILE A 174 -1.14 13.92 -6.34
C ILE A 174 -0.62 12.82 -5.41
N PHE A 175 -0.95 11.57 -5.69
CA PHE A 175 -0.68 10.42 -4.80
C PHE A 175 0.52 9.56 -5.21
N ASP A 176 1.21 9.87 -6.31
CA ASP A 176 2.28 9.01 -6.87
C ASP A 176 3.41 8.73 -5.86
N GLU A 177 3.84 9.75 -5.12
CA GLU A 177 4.92 9.60 -4.12
C GLU A 177 4.47 8.74 -2.94
N VAL A 178 3.21 8.89 -2.50
CA VAL A 178 2.61 8.10 -1.42
C VAL A 178 2.44 6.65 -1.85
N HIS A 179 2.07 6.40 -3.11
CA HIS A 179 2.01 5.06 -3.68
C HIS A 179 3.36 4.36 -3.68
N GLY A 180 4.43 5.09 -4.02
CA GLY A 180 5.80 4.60 -3.90
C GLY A 180 6.14 4.19 -2.47
N GLU A 181 5.86 5.05 -1.49
CA GLU A 181 6.10 4.77 -0.07
C GLU A 181 5.26 3.59 0.45
N ALA A 182 4.01 3.48 0.01
CA ALA A 182 3.12 2.39 0.39
C ALA A 182 3.63 1.03 -0.13
N LEU A 183 4.11 0.98 -1.37
CA LEU A 183 4.72 -0.22 -1.92
C LEU A 183 6.01 -0.59 -1.20
N ASP A 184 6.80 0.39 -0.79
CA ASP A 184 8.07 0.17 -0.07
C ASP A 184 7.82 -0.35 1.34
N SER A 185 6.84 0.25 2.03
CA SER A 185 6.35 -0.20 3.33
C SER A 185 5.82 -1.64 3.27
N LEU A 186 4.97 -1.95 2.30
CA LEU A 186 4.49 -3.32 2.08
C LEU A 186 5.63 -4.28 1.78
N PHE A 187 6.58 -3.87 0.95
CA PHE A 187 7.70 -4.71 0.56
C PHE A 187 8.58 -5.10 1.75
N LEU A 188 8.98 -4.09 2.55
CA LEU A 188 9.88 -4.25 3.68
C LEU A 188 9.20 -4.95 4.85
N ASN A 189 8.00 -4.49 5.23
CA ASN A 189 7.36 -4.90 6.48
C ASN A 189 6.55 -6.21 6.34
N VAL A 190 6.01 -6.48 5.14
CA VAL A 190 5.05 -7.58 4.94
C VAL A 190 5.58 -8.60 3.94
N TYR A 191 5.79 -8.18 2.69
CA TYR A 191 6.06 -9.07 1.57
C TYR A 191 7.34 -9.88 1.75
N SER A 192 8.41 -9.25 2.23
CA SER A 192 9.69 -9.94 2.40
C SER A 192 9.58 -11.14 3.34
N SER A 193 8.78 -11.03 4.40
CA SER A 193 8.51 -12.13 5.33
C SER A 193 7.52 -13.14 4.71
N PHE A 194 6.43 -12.65 4.11
CA PHE A 194 5.46 -13.49 3.42
C PHE A 194 6.09 -14.41 2.36
N ALA A 195 6.95 -13.86 1.51
CA ALA A 195 7.62 -14.62 0.44
C ALA A 195 8.59 -15.68 1.00
N LYS A 196 9.29 -15.37 2.10
CA LYS A 196 10.17 -16.33 2.79
C LYS A 196 9.37 -17.47 3.42
N ASP A 197 8.30 -17.13 4.13
CA ASP A 197 7.43 -18.10 4.81
C ASP A 197 6.78 -19.04 3.79
N LYS A 198 6.24 -18.49 2.69
CA LYS A 198 5.65 -19.29 1.61
C LYS A 198 6.68 -20.23 0.99
N LYS A 199 7.90 -19.78 0.68
CA LYS A 199 8.96 -20.68 0.16
C LYS A 199 9.28 -21.83 1.12
N LYS A 200 9.28 -21.58 2.43
CA LYS A 200 9.47 -22.61 3.45
C LYS A 200 8.31 -23.62 3.47
N THR A 201 7.08 -23.15 3.42
CA THR A 201 5.88 -24.01 3.46
C THR A 201 5.81 -24.98 2.28
N TYR A 202 6.25 -24.58 1.09
CA TYR A 202 6.26 -25.44 -0.11
C TYR A 202 7.56 -26.24 -0.30
N GLY A 203 8.43 -26.33 0.72
CA GLY A 203 9.59 -27.22 0.71
C GLY A 203 10.82 -26.71 -0.06
N PHE A 204 10.85 -25.45 -0.46
CA PHE A 204 12.00 -24.85 -1.17
C PHE A 204 13.02 -24.28 -0.18
N ASN A 205 13.63 -25.16 0.60
CA ASN A 205 14.84 -24.81 1.35
C ASN A 205 16.03 -24.76 0.37
N ALA A 206 16.46 -23.56 0.00
CA ALA A 206 17.74 -23.35 -0.71
C ALA A 206 18.98 -23.76 0.13
N ASN A 207 18.77 -24.22 1.37
CA ASN A 207 19.80 -24.69 2.30
C ASN A 207 19.64 -26.18 2.70
N SER A 208 19.15 -27.05 1.82
CA SER A 208 19.38 -28.50 2.00
C SER A 208 20.80 -28.89 1.55
N LYS A 209 21.83 -28.25 2.10
CA LYS A 209 23.16 -28.87 2.14
C LYS A 209 23.18 -29.79 3.35
N VAL A 210 23.03 -31.08 3.07
CA VAL A 210 23.75 -32.17 3.72
C VAL A 210 23.91 -32.03 5.24
N ALA A 211 22.87 -32.36 6.00
CA ALA A 211 23.06 -32.97 7.32
C ALA A 211 22.63 -34.43 7.21
N ARG A 212 23.44 -35.19 6.45
CA ARG A 212 23.47 -36.65 6.55
C ARG A 212 23.95 -36.98 7.97
N SER A 213 23.12 -37.71 8.70
CA SER A 213 23.49 -38.86 9.52
C SER A 213 24.97 -38.94 9.92
N ASN A 214 25.26 -38.65 11.19
CA ASN A 214 26.17 -39.48 11.97
C ASN A 214 25.54 -39.69 13.35
N SER A 215 24.96 -40.87 13.50
CA SER A 215 24.84 -41.54 14.79
C SER A 215 26.23 -41.72 15.38
N ILE A 216 26.37 -41.57 16.70
CA ILE A 216 26.97 -42.53 17.65
C ILE A 216 27.48 -41.79 18.90
N LEU A 217 26.85 -42.17 20.02
CA LEU A 217 27.33 -42.24 21.40
C LEU A 217 28.42 -41.26 21.90
N ASN A 218 28.06 -40.50 22.94
CA ASN A 218 28.70 -40.72 24.25
C ASN A 218 27.85 -40.17 25.41
N SER A 219 27.46 -41.08 26.30
CA SER A 219 27.27 -40.85 27.74
C SER A 219 28.57 -40.26 28.32
N SER A 220 28.64 -39.47 29.38
CA SER A 220 28.11 -39.64 30.73
C SER A 220 28.65 -38.49 31.62
N SER A 221 27.84 -38.05 32.58
CA SER A 221 28.18 -37.53 33.92
C SER A 221 29.57 -36.92 34.23
N ASN A 222 29.60 -35.69 34.79
CA ASN A 222 29.98 -35.50 36.20
C ASN A 222 29.75 -34.08 36.76
N ARG A 223 29.75 -34.05 38.10
CA ARG A 223 29.21 -33.07 39.06
C ARG A 223 30.12 -31.88 39.44
N ASN A 224 29.46 -30.84 39.96
CA ASN A 224 29.78 -29.95 41.10
C ASN A 224 31.08 -29.11 41.12
N SER A 225 30.95 -27.81 41.40
CA SER A 225 31.16 -27.25 42.75
C SER A 225 30.85 -25.75 42.83
N ALA A 226 30.30 -25.36 43.98
CA ALA A 226 29.99 -24.00 44.42
C ALA A 226 31.26 -23.23 44.84
N LEU A 227 31.19 -21.89 44.79
CA LEU A 227 31.42 -20.98 45.94
C LEU A 227 31.42 -19.51 45.49
N SER A 228 30.48 -18.74 46.04
CA SER A 228 30.51 -17.28 46.23
C SER A 228 31.30 -16.99 47.55
N PRO A 229 31.48 -15.75 48.07
CA PRO A 229 31.09 -14.41 47.60
C PRO A 229 32.21 -13.34 47.78
N ASN A 230 31.96 -12.09 47.31
CA ASN A 230 32.14 -10.87 48.10
C ASN A 230 31.77 -9.61 47.27
N SER A 231 30.70 -8.95 47.69
CA SER A 231 30.43 -7.52 47.49
C SER A 231 31.08 -6.71 48.63
N PRO A 232 31.28 -5.38 48.51
CA PRO A 232 30.22 -4.46 48.94
C PRO A 232 30.07 -3.11 48.15
N LEU A 233 28.80 -2.68 48.05
CA LEU A 233 28.21 -1.35 48.34
C LEU A 233 28.69 -0.06 47.61
N ASP A 234 27.80 0.46 46.74
CA ASP A 234 27.08 1.77 46.77
C ASP A 234 27.83 3.13 46.78
N PRO A 235 27.19 4.29 46.47
CA PRO A 235 25.84 4.56 45.91
C PRO A 235 25.75 5.72 44.86
N ASN A 236 24.52 5.97 44.37
CA ASN A 236 23.93 7.26 43.95
C ASN A 236 24.43 7.99 42.69
N PHE A 237 23.57 8.07 41.67
CA PHE A 237 23.33 9.34 40.97
C PHE A 237 21.87 9.42 40.49
N ASN A 238 21.11 10.33 41.10
CA ASN A 238 19.75 10.70 40.77
C ASN A 238 19.79 12.21 40.50
N ILE A 239 19.36 12.67 39.33
CA ILE A 239 19.06 14.09 39.08
C ILE A 239 17.77 14.17 38.26
N ASP A 240 16.72 14.58 38.94
CA ASP A 240 15.58 15.31 38.41
C ASP A 240 16.00 16.73 37.99
N SER A 241 15.49 17.21 36.87
CA SER A 241 15.16 18.65 36.74
C SER A 241 14.05 18.86 35.71
N THR A 242 12.84 18.96 36.25
CA THR A 242 11.80 19.94 35.93
C THR A 242 12.18 21.07 34.95
N PHE A 243 11.33 21.28 33.94
CA PHE A 243 11.18 22.59 33.28
C PHE A 243 9.70 22.85 33.00
N SER A 244 9.16 23.90 33.63
CA SER A 244 7.78 24.38 33.48
C SER A 244 7.77 25.74 32.77
N MET A 245 6.80 25.89 31.86
CA MET A 245 6.08 27.07 31.37
C MET A 245 6.73 28.47 31.38
N GLU A 246 6.61 29.17 30.24
CA GLU A 246 6.03 30.51 30.28
C GLU A 246 5.25 30.87 29.00
N VAL A 247 4.12 31.53 29.23
CA VAL A 247 3.13 32.06 28.29
C VAL A 247 3.50 33.50 27.96
N THR A 248 3.37 33.95 26.72
CA THR A 248 3.08 35.36 26.42
C THR A 248 2.40 35.51 25.06
N SER A 249 1.16 36.00 25.09
CA SER A 249 0.53 36.74 23.99
C SER A 249 0.68 38.23 24.26
N PRO A 250 0.64 39.05 23.21
CA PRO A 250 -0.46 40.00 23.07
C PRO A 250 -1.39 39.68 21.88
#